data_AF-A0A7M4D5Q2-F1
#
_entry.id   AF-A0A7M4D5Q2-F1
#
_cell.length_a   1.000
_cell.length_b   1.000
_cell.length_c   1.000
_cell.angle_alpha   90.00
_cell.angle_beta   90.00
_cell.angle_gamma   90.00
#
_symmetry.space_group_name_H-M   'P 1'
#
loop_
_entity.id
_entity.type
_entity.pdbx_description
1 polymer ?
#
loop_
_entity_poly.entity_id
_entity_poly.type
_entity_poly.pdbx_seq_one_letter_code
_entity_poly.pdbx_strand_id
1 'polypeptide(L)'
;MRVVILSILSLFILVSCKKSSTFTQISILPQFAVIENVEDVHAILDSCVTPYIYTKVVSLRGLPVDEKKMKFVEMLLPSILVSQYSLYQKITRVEHIEHWLLSHPIMMKKDSLFLYKLFETYNCNEIPELKIRLKPHPASIVLGQAALESGWGSSRFFNEGNNVFGIWSYDAGENRIQALVGRDSTRIYVRSYASIEESVNDYFETIARVKAYDEFRQERYISEKPFELIPLLNKYSEIGDVYTDKLKQLIESNDLTKYDSYVIKNDYFVEEVIKLSQAI
;
A
#
# COMPACT_ATOMS: atom_id res chain seq x y z
N MET A 1 12.38 -82.81 -13.95
CA MET A 1 11.89 -81.68 -13.14
C MET A 1 13.02 -80.69 -12.92
N ARG A 2 13.08 -79.59 -13.66
CA ARG A 2 13.91 -78.41 -13.33
C ARG A 2 12.96 -77.23 -13.28
N VAL A 3 12.71 -76.73 -12.07
CA VAL A 3 11.83 -75.59 -11.83
C VAL A 3 12.64 -74.32 -12.07
N VAL A 4 12.19 -73.53 -13.03
CA VAL A 4 12.65 -72.16 -13.29
C VAL A 4 11.99 -71.27 -12.24
N ILE A 5 12.76 -70.58 -11.41
CA ILE A 5 12.24 -69.52 -10.54
C ILE A 5 12.45 -68.20 -11.29
N LEU A 6 11.39 -67.71 -11.94
CA LEU A 6 11.32 -66.32 -12.40
C LEU A 6 11.12 -65.43 -11.17
N SER A 7 12.14 -64.67 -10.82
CA SER A 7 12.05 -63.55 -9.88
C SER A 7 11.28 -62.40 -10.54
N ILE A 8 10.03 -62.23 -10.15
CA ILE A 8 9.21 -61.07 -10.51
C ILE A 8 9.76 -59.87 -9.72
N LEU A 9 10.54 -59.02 -10.38
CA LEU A 9 10.94 -57.72 -9.88
C LEU A 9 9.70 -56.81 -9.94
N SER A 10 8.96 -56.71 -8.84
CA SER A 10 7.85 -55.78 -8.72
C SER A 10 8.37 -54.35 -8.73
N LEU A 11 8.27 -53.70 -9.89
CA LEU A 11 8.52 -52.28 -10.08
C LEU A 11 7.43 -51.50 -9.33
N PHE A 12 7.72 -51.08 -8.08
CA PHE A 12 6.89 -50.12 -7.37
C PHE A 12 6.96 -48.79 -8.10
N ILE A 13 5.98 -48.52 -8.96
CA ILE A 13 5.70 -47.17 -9.44
C ILE A 13 5.15 -46.42 -8.22
N LEU A 14 6.02 -45.68 -7.53
CA LEU A 14 5.60 -44.62 -6.63
C LEU A 14 4.84 -43.61 -7.48
N VAL A 15 3.50 -43.70 -7.47
CA VAL A 15 2.65 -42.61 -7.92
C VAL A 15 2.88 -41.47 -6.93
N SER A 16 3.86 -40.61 -7.21
CA SER A 16 4.02 -39.36 -6.48
C SER A 16 2.76 -38.54 -6.76
N CYS A 17 1.87 -38.50 -5.77
CA CYS A 17 0.70 -37.67 -5.81
C CYS A 17 1.20 -36.23 -5.70
N LYS A 18 1.27 -35.51 -6.83
CA LYS A 18 1.75 -34.12 -6.89
C LYS A 18 0.91 -33.25 -5.95
N LYS A 19 1.37 -33.04 -4.72
CA LYS A 19 0.64 -32.29 -3.70
C LYS A 19 0.70 -30.82 -4.07
N SER A 20 -0.39 -30.24 -4.54
CA SER A 20 -0.45 -28.81 -4.86
C SER A 20 -1.08 -28.00 -3.73
N SER A 21 -0.51 -26.84 -3.37
CA SER A 21 -1.21 -25.87 -2.53
C SER A 21 -1.92 -24.81 -3.38
N THR A 22 -3.06 -24.38 -2.87
CA THR A 22 -3.82 -23.24 -3.38
C THR A 22 -3.75 -22.10 -2.37
N PHE A 23 -3.89 -20.89 -2.87
CA PHE A 23 -4.05 -19.68 -2.08
C PHE A 23 -5.26 -18.91 -2.62
N THR A 24 -6.13 -18.49 -1.73
CA THR A 24 -7.24 -17.60 -2.09
C THR A 24 -6.72 -16.17 -2.00
N GLN A 25 -6.49 -15.57 -3.16
CA GLN A 25 -6.21 -14.16 -3.27
C GLN A 25 -7.53 -13.41 -3.15
N ILE A 26 -7.58 -12.43 -2.24
CA ILE A 26 -8.70 -11.51 -2.18
C ILE A 26 -8.23 -10.17 -2.72
N SER A 27 -9.03 -9.55 -3.58
CA SER A 27 -8.80 -8.19 -4.08
C SER A 27 -10.03 -7.34 -3.83
N ILE A 28 -9.84 -6.02 -3.83
CA ILE A 28 -10.95 -5.07 -3.80
C ILE A 28 -11.22 -4.65 -5.24
N LEU A 29 -12.49 -4.63 -5.64
CA LEU A 29 -12.95 -4.06 -6.88
C LEU A 29 -13.42 -2.62 -6.62
N PRO A 30 -12.57 -1.59 -6.80
CA PRO A 30 -12.96 -0.21 -6.55
C PRO A 30 -13.95 0.31 -7.60
N GLN A 31 -14.67 1.37 -7.22
CA GLN A 31 -15.43 2.18 -8.16
C GLN A 31 -14.63 3.42 -8.52
N PHE A 32 -14.32 3.61 -9.80
CA PHE A 32 -13.61 4.80 -10.26
C PHE A 32 -14.57 5.97 -10.46
N ALA A 33 -14.17 7.15 -9.99
CA ALA A 33 -14.96 8.38 -10.08
C ALA A 33 -14.09 9.58 -10.49
N VAL A 34 -14.76 10.64 -10.90
CA VAL A 34 -14.21 11.95 -11.28
C VAL A 34 -14.94 13.00 -10.45
N ILE A 35 -14.20 13.95 -9.89
CA ILE A 35 -14.78 15.10 -9.18
C ILE A 35 -14.66 16.30 -10.11
N GLU A 36 -15.79 16.83 -10.57
CA GLU A 36 -15.87 18.10 -11.29
C GLU A 36 -16.24 19.25 -10.35
N ASN A 37 -17.03 18.95 -9.31
CA ASN A 37 -17.44 19.87 -8.25
C ASN A 37 -17.38 19.17 -6.88
N VAL A 38 -17.35 19.93 -5.81
CA VAL A 38 -17.18 19.39 -4.44
C VAL A 38 -18.31 18.43 -4.04
N GLU A 39 -19.50 18.61 -4.61
CA GLU A 39 -20.68 17.78 -4.41
C GLU A 39 -20.54 16.37 -4.99
N ASP A 40 -19.61 16.15 -5.92
CA ASP A 40 -19.32 14.83 -6.50
C ASP A 40 -18.54 13.92 -5.52
N VAL A 41 -18.05 14.49 -4.41
CA VAL A 41 -17.36 13.73 -3.37
C VAL A 41 -18.37 12.91 -2.57
N HIS A 42 -18.27 11.59 -2.69
CA HIS A 42 -19.08 10.62 -1.98
C HIS A 42 -18.80 10.67 -0.48
N ALA A 43 -19.85 10.89 0.31
CA ALA A 43 -19.76 10.95 1.75
C ALA A 43 -19.44 9.58 2.38
N ILE A 44 -18.70 9.59 3.49
CA ILE A 44 -18.46 8.41 4.31
C ILE A 44 -19.46 8.41 5.48
N LEU A 45 -20.43 7.51 5.42
CA LEU A 45 -21.58 7.51 6.33
C LEU A 45 -21.36 6.68 7.60
N ASP A 46 -20.48 5.69 7.52
CA ASP A 46 -20.13 4.77 8.61
C ASP A 46 -18.71 4.20 8.41
N SER A 47 -18.26 3.35 9.32
CA SER A 47 -16.91 2.77 9.29
C SER A 47 -16.67 1.73 8.20
N CYS A 48 -17.72 1.32 7.46
CA CYS A 48 -17.63 0.44 6.30
C CYS A 48 -17.68 1.30 5.02
N VAL A 49 -16.53 1.52 4.41
CA VAL A 49 -16.32 2.48 3.32
C VAL A 49 -16.58 1.84 1.95
N THR A 50 -17.34 2.54 1.11
CA THR A 50 -17.41 2.21 -0.33
C THR A 50 -16.11 2.68 -1.01
N PRO A 51 -15.38 1.82 -1.75
CA PRO A 51 -14.08 2.14 -2.32
C PRO A 51 -14.17 3.01 -3.58
N TYR A 52 -14.59 4.27 -3.44
CA TYR A 52 -14.54 5.25 -4.53
C TYR A 52 -13.11 5.77 -4.72
N ILE A 53 -12.52 5.47 -5.88
CA ILE A 53 -11.16 5.91 -6.25
C ILE A 53 -11.26 7.03 -7.26
N TYR A 54 -10.78 8.21 -6.87
CA TYR A 54 -10.86 9.40 -7.71
C TYR A 54 -9.66 9.50 -8.65
N THR A 55 -9.97 9.65 -9.94
CA THR A 55 -8.99 9.84 -11.03
C THR A 55 -8.72 11.31 -11.34
N LYS A 56 -9.63 12.18 -10.89
CA LYS A 56 -9.51 13.63 -10.95
C LYS A 56 -10.17 14.21 -9.71
N VAL A 57 -9.53 15.21 -9.13
CA VAL A 57 -9.96 15.92 -7.94
C VAL A 57 -10.07 17.41 -8.22
N VAL A 58 -10.72 18.15 -7.30
CA VAL A 58 -10.80 19.61 -7.33
C VAL A 58 -10.08 20.21 -6.12
N SER A 59 -9.66 21.47 -6.24
CA SER A 59 -9.06 22.19 -5.12
C SER A 59 -10.10 22.49 -4.04
N LEU A 60 -9.79 22.15 -2.80
CA LEU A 60 -10.67 22.42 -1.66
C LEU A 60 -10.42 23.80 -1.01
N ARG A 61 -9.55 24.64 -1.60
CA ARG A 61 -9.05 25.88 -0.97
C ARG A 61 -10.17 26.82 -0.51
N GLY A 62 -11.22 26.97 -1.32
CA GLY A 62 -12.32 27.90 -1.09
C GLY A 62 -13.37 27.45 -0.08
N LEU A 63 -13.32 26.20 0.38
CA LEU A 63 -14.32 25.65 1.31
C LEU A 63 -14.11 26.15 2.75
N PRO A 64 -15.19 26.24 3.55
CA PRO A 64 -15.11 26.36 5.00
C PRO A 64 -14.19 25.28 5.60
N VAL A 65 -13.53 25.60 6.71
CA VAL A 65 -12.48 24.75 7.29
C VAL A 65 -12.97 23.33 7.60
N ASP A 66 -14.15 23.20 8.19
CA ASP A 66 -14.68 21.90 8.61
C ASP A 66 -15.11 21.06 7.40
N GLU A 67 -15.79 21.68 6.42
CA GLU A 67 -16.18 21.03 5.18
C GLU A 67 -14.97 20.59 4.36
N LYS A 68 -13.94 21.43 4.27
CA LYS A 68 -12.66 21.12 3.61
C LYS A 68 -12.02 19.86 4.18
N LYS A 69 -11.92 19.77 5.50
CA LYS A 69 -11.32 18.62 6.18
C LYS A 69 -12.14 17.36 5.96
N MET A 70 -13.46 17.46 6.06
CA MET A 70 -14.38 16.34 5.80
C MET A 70 -14.23 15.83 4.37
N LYS A 71 -14.37 16.72 3.37
CA LYS A 71 -14.24 16.38 1.95
C LYS A 71 -12.87 15.79 1.62
N PHE A 72 -11.80 16.33 2.22
CA PHE A 72 -10.45 15.79 2.06
C PHE A 72 -10.34 14.33 2.50
N VAL A 73 -10.88 13.99 3.68
CA VAL A 73 -10.91 12.61 4.17
C VAL A 73 -11.76 11.74 3.25
N GLU A 74 -12.95 12.20 2.85
CA GLU A 74 -13.87 11.46 1.96
C GLU A 74 -13.23 11.13 0.61
N MET A 75 -12.38 12.02 0.08
CA MET A 75 -11.65 11.81 -1.16
C MET A 75 -10.50 10.80 -1.03
N LEU A 76 -9.90 10.70 0.15
CA LEU A 76 -8.60 10.03 0.32
C LEU A 76 -8.71 8.69 1.05
N LEU A 77 -9.55 8.58 2.09
CA LEU A 77 -9.65 7.39 2.93
C LEU A 77 -9.94 6.11 2.13
N PRO A 78 -10.85 6.09 1.13
CA PRO A 78 -11.08 4.88 0.33
C PRO A 78 -9.79 4.37 -0.34
N SER A 79 -8.98 5.27 -0.89
CA SER A 79 -7.70 4.93 -1.54
C SER A 79 -6.69 4.37 -0.52
N ILE A 80 -6.63 4.96 0.67
CA ILE A 80 -5.78 4.46 1.76
C ILE A 80 -6.16 3.02 2.13
N LEU A 81 -7.45 2.77 2.36
CA LEU A 81 -7.93 1.45 2.77
C LEU A 81 -7.69 0.39 1.70
N VAL A 82 -7.88 0.73 0.41
CA VAL A 82 -7.59 -0.18 -0.70
C VAL A 82 -6.09 -0.51 -0.78
N SER A 83 -5.22 0.50 -0.70
CA SER A 83 -3.77 0.31 -0.71
C SER A 83 -3.29 -0.53 0.48
N GLN A 84 -3.78 -0.25 1.69
CA GLN A 84 -3.46 -1.02 2.90
C GLN A 84 -3.89 -2.48 2.76
N TYR A 85 -5.11 -2.74 2.29
CA TYR A 85 -5.60 -4.09 2.08
C TYR A 85 -4.76 -4.85 1.05
N SER A 86 -4.40 -4.21 -0.07
CA SER A 86 -3.50 -4.79 -1.07
C SER A 86 -2.14 -5.19 -0.48
N LEU A 87 -1.59 -4.37 0.42
CA LEU A 87 -0.35 -4.70 1.15
C LEU A 87 -0.53 -5.89 2.10
N TYR A 88 -1.62 -5.94 2.86
CA TYR A 88 -1.92 -7.09 3.72
C TYR A 88 -2.06 -8.39 2.91
N GLN A 89 -2.74 -8.34 1.77
CA GLN A 89 -2.87 -9.51 0.88
C GLN A 89 -1.53 -9.99 0.34
N LYS A 90 -0.60 -9.07 0.02
CA LYS A 90 0.78 -9.45 -0.34
C LYS A 90 1.47 -10.17 0.82
N ILE A 91 1.33 -9.68 2.05
CA ILE A 91 1.90 -10.31 3.26
C ILE A 91 1.34 -11.72 3.44
N THR A 92 0.02 -11.90 3.40
CA THR A 92 -0.60 -13.23 3.58
C THR A 92 -0.11 -14.22 2.53
N ARG A 93 0.09 -13.77 1.28
CA ARG A 93 0.67 -14.62 0.23
C ARG A 93 2.14 -14.95 0.50
N VAL A 94 2.94 -13.98 0.95
CA VAL A 94 4.34 -14.20 1.34
C VAL A 94 4.43 -15.22 2.46
N GLU A 95 3.59 -15.12 3.49
CA GLU A 95 3.52 -16.05 4.61
C GLU A 95 3.10 -17.46 4.16
N HIS A 96 2.13 -17.56 3.25
CA HIS A 96 1.75 -18.85 2.65
C HIS A 96 2.93 -19.51 1.94
N ILE A 97 3.71 -18.74 1.17
CA ILE A 97 4.90 -19.24 0.48
C ILE A 97 5.98 -19.63 1.50
N GLU A 98 6.23 -18.80 2.51
CA GLU A 98 7.20 -19.08 3.58
C GLU A 98 6.87 -20.39 4.31
N HIS A 99 5.62 -20.58 4.73
CA HIS A 99 5.17 -21.81 5.37
C HIS A 99 5.29 -23.03 4.46
N TRP A 100 5.00 -22.90 3.17
CA TRP A 100 5.19 -23.98 2.21
C TRP A 100 6.66 -24.43 2.14
N LEU A 101 7.59 -23.47 2.09
CA LEU A 101 9.03 -23.71 1.96
C LEU A 101 9.63 -24.45 3.17
N LEU A 102 9.02 -24.37 4.36
CA LEU A 102 9.47 -25.12 5.55
C LEU A 102 9.43 -26.64 5.36
N SER A 103 8.54 -27.13 4.50
CA SER A 103 8.30 -28.57 4.28
C SER A 103 8.53 -29.02 2.84
N HIS A 104 8.70 -28.08 1.90
CA HIS A 104 8.86 -28.37 0.47
C HIS A 104 9.89 -27.42 -0.15
N PRO A 105 11.08 -27.91 -0.56
CA PRO A 105 12.16 -27.06 -1.05
C PRO A 105 11.92 -26.49 -2.46
N ILE A 106 10.79 -26.81 -3.09
CA ILE A 106 10.49 -26.44 -4.48
C ILE A 106 9.28 -25.50 -4.51
N MET A 107 9.46 -24.38 -5.22
CA MET A 107 8.48 -23.34 -5.46
C MET A 107 8.02 -23.35 -6.92
N MET A 108 6.75 -23.08 -7.21
CA MET A 108 6.32 -22.90 -8.61
C MET A 108 6.81 -21.55 -9.15
N LYS A 109 6.96 -21.49 -10.49
CA LYS A 109 7.36 -20.28 -11.21
C LYS A 109 6.51 -19.04 -10.86
N LYS A 110 5.21 -19.22 -10.58
CA LYS A 110 4.30 -18.12 -10.21
C LYS A 110 4.68 -17.45 -8.89
N ASP A 111 5.09 -18.23 -7.89
CA ASP A 111 5.50 -17.71 -6.59
C ASP A 111 6.90 -17.11 -6.63
N SER A 112 7.81 -17.75 -7.38
CA SER A 112 9.15 -17.22 -7.58
C SER A 112 9.11 -15.86 -8.28
N LEU A 113 8.27 -15.71 -9.31
CA LEU A 113 8.08 -14.42 -9.99
C LEU A 113 7.39 -13.39 -9.10
N PHE A 114 6.43 -13.80 -8.26
CA PHE A 114 5.76 -12.93 -7.31
C PHE A 114 6.75 -12.37 -6.27
N LEU A 115 7.53 -13.24 -5.62
CA LEU A 115 8.54 -12.82 -4.66
C LEU A 115 9.65 -11.98 -5.31
N TYR A 116 10.14 -12.38 -6.48
CA TYR A 116 11.14 -11.62 -7.22
C TYR A 116 10.68 -10.18 -7.46
N LYS A 117 9.45 -9.98 -7.96
CA LYS A 117 8.90 -8.63 -8.15
C LYS A 117 8.83 -7.83 -6.85
N LEU A 118 8.42 -8.46 -5.75
CA LEU A 118 8.35 -7.78 -4.45
C LEU A 118 9.74 -7.40 -3.94
N PHE A 119 10.73 -8.28 -4.07
CA PHE A 119 12.11 -7.99 -3.69
C PHE A 119 12.69 -6.81 -4.48
N GLU A 120 12.45 -6.75 -5.79
CA GLU A 120 12.86 -5.63 -6.63
C GLU A 120 12.15 -4.32 -6.23
N THR A 121 10.81 -4.33 -6.14
CA THR A 121 10.02 -3.14 -5.78
C THR A 121 10.39 -2.60 -4.40
N TYR A 122 10.48 -3.48 -3.41
CA TYR A 122 10.72 -3.08 -2.02
C TYR A 122 12.20 -3.06 -1.66
N ASN A 123 13.13 -3.30 -2.59
CA ASN A 123 14.59 -3.23 -2.42
C ASN A 123 15.10 -4.02 -1.19
N CYS A 124 14.68 -5.28 -1.08
CA CYS A 124 15.14 -6.24 -0.07
C CYS A 124 15.29 -7.62 -0.71
N ASN A 125 15.90 -8.58 -0.02
CA ASN A 125 16.19 -9.91 -0.57
C ASN A 125 15.81 -11.07 0.36
N GLU A 126 15.24 -10.78 1.55
CA GLU A 126 14.84 -11.78 2.53
C GLU A 126 13.36 -11.64 2.89
N ILE A 127 12.67 -12.78 3.07
CA ILE A 127 11.23 -12.83 3.39
C ILE A 127 10.90 -12.07 4.70
N PRO A 128 11.64 -12.24 5.82
CA PRO A 128 11.34 -11.50 7.05
C PRO A 128 11.41 -9.98 6.86
N GLU A 129 12.43 -9.50 6.15
CA GLU A 129 12.56 -8.07 5.84
C GLU A 129 11.42 -7.60 4.92
N LEU A 130 11.06 -8.39 3.91
CA LEU A 130 9.97 -8.06 2.99
C LEU A 130 8.64 -7.86 3.74
N LYS A 131 8.33 -8.71 4.73
CA LYS A 131 7.10 -8.56 5.55
C LYS A 131 7.10 -7.25 6.34
N ILE A 132 8.23 -6.87 6.92
CA ILE A 132 8.39 -5.60 7.63
C ILE A 132 8.19 -4.40 6.69
N ARG A 133 8.77 -4.47 5.48
CA ARG A 133 8.63 -3.42 4.45
C ARG A 133 7.18 -3.29 3.96
N LEU A 134 6.49 -4.42 3.75
CA LEU A 134 5.12 -4.46 3.28
C LEU A 134 4.07 -4.00 4.31
N LYS A 135 4.31 -4.18 5.61
CA LYS A 135 3.34 -3.86 6.67
C LYS A 135 2.87 -2.40 6.53
N PRO A 136 1.58 -2.10 6.28
CA PRO A 136 1.12 -0.72 6.28
C PRO A 136 1.09 -0.14 7.70
N HIS A 137 0.96 1.19 7.81
CA HIS A 137 0.77 1.90 9.08
C HIS A 137 -0.66 2.47 9.18
N PRO A 138 -1.10 2.91 10.37
CA PRO A 138 -2.44 3.43 10.61
C PRO A 138 -2.88 4.52 9.62
N ALA A 139 -4.15 4.50 9.23
CA ALA A 139 -4.73 5.44 8.27
C ALA A 139 -4.67 6.90 8.77
N SER A 140 -4.73 7.11 10.07
CA SER A 140 -4.59 8.41 10.73
C SER A 140 -3.26 9.09 10.43
N ILE A 141 -2.16 8.34 10.41
CA ILE A 141 -0.83 8.85 10.01
C ILE A 141 -0.85 9.25 8.54
N VAL A 142 -1.38 8.39 7.66
CA VAL A 142 -1.44 8.65 6.21
C VAL A 142 -2.26 9.89 5.92
N LEU A 143 -3.47 9.99 6.49
CA LEU A 143 -4.36 11.16 6.38
C LEU A 143 -3.69 12.42 6.93
N GLY A 144 -3.01 12.31 8.07
CA GLY A 144 -2.34 13.44 8.70
C GLY A 144 -1.18 13.98 7.86
N GLN A 145 -0.33 13.10 7.33
CA GLN A 145 0.75 13.50 6.42
C GLN A 145 0.17 14.08 5.13
N ALA A 146 -0.80 13.41 4.52
CA ALA A 146 -1.48 13.90 3.33
C ALA A 146 -2.08 15.31 3.55
N ALA A 147 -2.69 15.56 4.71
CA ALA A 147 -3.23 16.86 5.05
C ALA A 147 -2.14 17.94 5.19
N LEU A 148 -1.00 17.62 5.83
CA LEU A 148 0.15 18.52 5.94
C LEU A 148 0.76 18.82 4.56
N GLU A 149 1.03 17.80 3.75
CA GLU A 149 1.73 17.94 2.47
C GLU A 149 0.88 18.62 1.40
N SER A 150 -0.43 18.34 1.37
CA SER A 150 -1.35 18.93 0.38
C SER A 150 -2.04 20.20 0.85
N GLY A 151 -1.89 20.57 2.13
CA GLY A 151 -2.67 21.63 2.76
C GLY A 151 -4.17 21.33 2.72
N TRP A 152 -4.57 20.12 3.15
CA TRP A 152 -5.95 19.61 3.07
C TRP A 152 -6.55 19.72 1.66
N GLY A 153 -5.81 19.29 0.63
CA GLY A 153 -6.26 19.34 -0.77
C GLY A 153 -6.27 20.73 -1.41
N SER A 154 -5.63 21.73 -0.78
CA SER A 154 -5.55 23.10 -1.31
C SER A 154 -4.36 23.31 -2.27
N SER A 155 -3.42 22.36 -2.30
CA SER A 155 -2.23 22.40 -3.16
C SER A 155 -2.59 22.25 -4.65
N ARG A 156 -1.85 22.98 -5.50
CA ARG A 156 -1.94 22.84 -6.96
C ARG A 156 -1.57 21.42 -7.41
N PHE A 157 -0.58 20.81 -6.78
CA PHE A 157 -0.10 19.47 -7.17
C PHE A 157 -1.08 18.36 -6.82
N PHE A 158 -1.82 18.54 -5.73
CA PHE A 158 -2.96 17.68 -5.40
C PHE A 158 -4.03 17.79 -6.49
N ASN A 159 -4.43 19.02 -6.83
CA ASN A 159 -5.49 19.29 -7.81
C ASN A 159 -5.15 18.84 -9.24
N GLU A 160 -3.98 19.23 -9.75
CA GLU A 160 -3.62 19.01 -11.15
C GLU A 160 -2.94 17.65 -11.39
N GLY A 161 -2.33 17.07 -10.37
CA GLY A 161 -1.50 15.87 -10.52
C GLY A 161 -1.90 14.70 -9.64
N ASN A 162 -3.01 14.79 -8.89
CA ASN A 162 -3.35 13.81 -7.85
C ASN A 162 -2.19 13.54 -6.87
N ASN A 163 -1.21 14.45 -6.76
CA ASN A 163 0.00 14.24 -5.96
C ASN A 163 -0.26 14.72 -4.54
N VAL A 164 -0.69 13.77 -3.71
CA VAL A 164 -1.15 14.03 -2.34
C VAL A 164 0.00 14.39 -1.40
N PHE A 165 1.16 13.77 -1.62
CA PHE A 165 2.31 13.84 -0.72
C PHE A 165 3.44 14.73 -1.25
N GLY A 166 3.20 15.46 -2.35
CA GLY A 166 4.19 16.35 -2.95
C GLY A 166 5.45 15.65 -3.45
N ILE A 167 5.37 14.39 -3.87
CA ILE A 167 6.53 13.57 -4.25
C ILE A 167 7.22 14.17 -5.48
N TRP A 168 8.54 14.38 -5.37
CA TRP A 168 9.37 14.94 -6.44
C TRP A 168 9.56 13.92 -7.56
N SER A 169 9.67 14.42 -8.79
CA SER A 169 10.01 13.62 -9.96
C SER A 169 11.43 13.94 -10.39
N TYR A 170 12.30 12.93 -10.37
CA TYR A 170 13.70 13.03 -10.79
C TYR A 170 13.93 12.41 -12.18
N ASP A 171 12.99 11.61 -12.67
CA ASP A 171 13.03 10.98 -13.99
C ASP A 171 12.15 11.75 -14.99
N ALA A 172 12.65 11.91 -16.22
CA ALA A 172 11.90 12.53 -17.30
C ALA A 172 10.88 11.61 -17.98
N GLY A 173 10.97 10.28 -17.75
CA GLY A 173 9.98 9.31 -18.20
C GLY A 173 8.72 9.25 -17.34
N GLU A 174 8.73 9.85 -16.15
CA GLU A 174 7.57 9.91 -15.26
C GLU A 174 6.55 10.97 -15.71
N ASN A 175 5.26 10.67 -15.52
CA ASN A 175 4.24 11.70 -15.56
C ASN A 175 4.52 12.71 -14.45
N ARG A 176 4.67 13.99 -14.82
CA ARG A 176 5.13 15.03 -13.89
C ARG A 176 4.63 16.41 -14.25
N ILE A 177 4.50 17.26 -13.24
CA ILE A 177 4.11 18.67 -13.35
C ILE A 177 5.30 19.52 -12.92
N GLN A 178 5.57 20.59 -13.68
CA GLN A 178 6.59 21.56 -13.31
C GLN A 178 6.08 22.49 -12.19
N ALA A 179 6.88 22.65 -11.15
CA ALA A 179 6.66 23.67 -10.12
C ALA A 179 6.73 25.07 -10.72
N LEU A 180 5.90 25.99 -10.21
CA LEU A 180 5.89 27.39 -10.68
C LEU A 180 7.18 28.14 -10.31
N VAL A 181 7.79 27.74 -9.19
CA VAL A 181 9.02 28.33 -8.67
C VAL A 181 10.07 27.23 -8.60
N GLY A 182 11.24 27.50 -9.17
CA GLY A 182 12.42 26.62 -9.07
C GLY A 182 13.25 26.94 -7.82
N ARG A 183 14.30 26.14 -7.59
CA ARG A 183 15.33 26.42 -6.58
C ARG A 183 16.63 26.72 -7.31
N ASP A 184 17.24 27.88 -7.01
CA ASP A 184 18.54 28.28 -7.55
C ASP A 184 18.63 28.16 -9.09
N SER A 185 17.59 28.64 -9.79
CA SER A 185 17.43 28.56 -11.26
C SER A 185 17.19 27.15 -11.83
N THR A 186 17.05 26.13 -10.99
CA THR A 186 16.74 24.75 -11.41
C THR A 186 15.24 24.52 -11.41
N ARG A 187 14.73 23.93 -12.51
CA ARG A 187 13.33 23.51 -12.60
C ARG A 187 13.08 22.33 -11.67
N ILE A 188 12.06 22.44 -10.83
CA ILE A 188 11.59 21.35 -9.98
C ILE A 188 10.37 20.73 -10.65
N TYR A 189 10.33 19.40 -10.66
CA TYR A 189 9.19 18.63 -11.12
C TYR A 189 8.67 17.78 -9.96
N VAL A 190 7.35 17.65 -9.89
CA VAL A 190 6.67 16.74 -8.99
C VAL A 190 5.93 15.70 -9.82
N ARG A 191 5.81 14.48 -9.30
CA ARG A 191 5.07 13.41 -9.98
C ARG A 191 3.60 13.79 -10.15
N SER A 192 2.96 13.20 -11.15
CA SER A 192 1.51 13.22 -11.31
C SER A 192 1.00 11.80 -11.53
N TYR A 193 -0.16 11.50 -10.99
CA TYR A 193 -0.73 10.16 -10.93
C TYR A 193 -2.09 10.11 -11.63
N ALA A 194 -2.46 8.95 -12.17
CA ALA A 194 -3.76 8.77 -12.81
C ALA A 194 -4.91 8.71 -11.80
N SER A 195 -4.62 8.47 -10.52
CA SER A 195 -5.58 8.46 -9.42
C SER A 195 -4.95 8.82 -8.09
N ILE A 196 -5.79 9.15 -7.11
CA ILE A 196 -5.36 9.32 -5.71
C ILE A 196 -4.76 8.03 -5.14
N GLU A 197 -5.30 6.86 -5.51
CA GLU A 197 -4.78 5.55 -5.12
C GLU A 197 -3.33 5.34 -5.58
N GLU A 198 -2.99 5.72 -6.81
CA GLU A 198 -1.61 5.63 -7.30
C GLU A 198 -0.66 6.50 -6.47
N SER A 199 -1.06 7.72 -6.09
CA SER A 199 -0.25 8.56 -5.19
C SER A 199 -0.07 7.94 -3.80
N VAL A 200 -1.09 7.26 -3.29
CA VAL A 200 -1.03 6.57 -1.99
C VAL A 200 -0.14 5.32 -2.06
N ASN A 201 -0.23 4.55 -3.15
CA ASN A 201 0.64 3.41 -3.39
C ASN A 201 2.12 3.82 -3.46
N ASP A 202 2.44 4.89 -4.19
CA ASP A 202 3.81 5.41 -4.28
C ASP A 202 4.34 5.94 -2.95
N TYR A 203 3.46 6.55 -2.14
CA TYR A 203 3.78 6.94 -0.77
C TYR A 203 4.15 5.72 0.09
N PHE A 204 3.33 4.66 0.09
CA PHE A 204 3.65 3.44 0.84
C PHE A 204 4.93 2.76 0.35
N GLU A 205 5.15 2.72 -0.96
CA GLU A 205 6.39 2.19 -1.56
C GLU A 205 7.63 2.99 -1.12
N THR A 206 7.53 4.32 -1.12
CA THR A 206 8.61 5.20 -0.66
C THR A 206 8.98 4.91 0.80
N ILE A 207 7.98 4.86 1.69
CA ILE A 207 8.20 4.53 3.10
C ILE A 207 8.81 3.13 3.26
N ALA A 208 8.36 2.17 2.46
CA ALA A 208 8.82 0.78 2.48
C ALA A 208 10.28 0.62 2.01
N ARG A 209 10.75 1.49 1.10
CA ARG A 209 12.03 1.34 0.40
C ARG A 209 13.16 2.20 0.97
N VAL A 210 12.85 3.41 1.43
CA VAL A 210 13.88 4.41 1.78
C VAL A 210 14.48 4.13 3.16
N LYS A 211 15.81 4.14 3.25
CA LYS A 211 16.58 3.84 4.47
C LYS A 211 16.23 4.74 5.66
N ALA A 212 15.83 5.98 5.39
CA ALA A 212 15.47 6.95 6.42
C ALA A 212 14.30 6.49 7.32
N TYR A 213 13.50 5.52 6.87
CA TYR A 213 12.34 5.00 7.60
C TYR A 213 12.59 3.62 8.21
N ASP A 214 13.84 3.12 8.26
CA ASP A 214 14.16 1.79 8.80
C ASP A 214 13.57 1.60 10.21
N GLU A 215 13.85 2.52 11.12
CA GLU A 215 13.36 2.49 12.51
C GLU A 215 11.84 2.52 12.59
N PHE A 216 11.20 3.43 11.83
CA PHE A 216 9.74 3.48 11.73
C PHE A 216 9.14 2.15 11.26
N ARG A 217 9.76 1.47 10.28
CA ARG A 217 9.26 0.19 9.78
C ARG A 217 9.38 -0.93 10.80
N GLN A 218 10.48 -0.96 11.57
CA GLN A 218 10.66 -1.94 12.64
C GLN A 218 9.61 -1.74 13.73
N GLU A 219 9.41 -0.51 14.20
CA GLU A 219 8.43 -0.22 15.26
C GLU A 219 6.99 -0.48 14.81
N ARG A 220 6.64 -0.09 13.58
CA ARG A 220 5.33 -0.36 12.97
C ARG A 220 5.01 -1.85 12.84
N TYR A 221 6.03 -2.71 12.79
CA TYR A 221 5.83 -4.15 12.74
C TYR A 221 5.35 -4.72 14.09
N ILE A 222 5.64 -4.04 15.20
CA ILE A 222 5.29 -4.46 16.56
C ILE A 222 4.20 -3.60 17.21
N SER A 223 4.06 -2.34 16.82
CA SER A 223 3.06 -1.41 17.34
C SER A 223 2.18 -0.87 16.23
N GLU A 224 0.87 -0.82 16.50
CA GLU A 224 -0.12 -0.19 15.63
C GLU A 224 -0.60 1.17 16.17
N LYS A 225 0.02 1.67 17.26
CA LYS A 225 -0.40 2.92 17.90
C LYS A 225 0.22 4.12 17.19
N PRO A 226 -0.57 5.02 16.59
CA PRO A 226 -0.03 6.13 15.80
C PRO A 226 0.99 7.00 16.55
N PHE A 227 0.72 7.30 17.82
CA PHE A 227 1.55 8.21 18.63
C PHE A 227 2.89 7.62 19.08
N GLU A 228 3.06 6.31 19.04
CA GLU A 228 4.36 5.65 19.24
C GLU A 228 5.20 5.70 17.95
N LEU A 229 4.53 5.70 16.79
CA LEU A 229 5.18 5.65 15.47
C LEU A 229 5.57 7.04 14.94
N ILE A 230 4.75 8.07 15.17
CA ILE A 230 4.93 9.42 14.61
C ILE A 230 6.33 10.02 14.87
N PRO A 231 6.93 9.92 16.07
CA PRO A 231 8.26 10.47 16.32
C PRO A 231 9.35 9.93 15.37
N LEU A 232 9.16 8.71 14.85
CA LEU A 232 10.10 8.04 13.95
C LEU A 232 9.99 8.52 12.49
N LEU A 233 9.09 9.47 12.20
CA LEU A 233 8.92 10.09 10.89
C LEU A 233 9.64 11.44 10.77
N ASN A 234 10.54 11.78 11.70
CA ASN A 234 11.26 13.06 11.69
C ASN A 234 12.16 13.27 10.45
N LYS A 235 12.53 12.20 9.73
CA LYS A 235 13.25 12.29 8.45
C LYS A 235 12.36 12.54 7.24
N TYR A 236 11.05 12.59 7.40
CA TYR A 236 10.12 12.89 6.31
C TYR A 236 10.22 14.35 5.83
N SER A 237 10.58 15.27 6.73
CA SER A 237 10.68 16.70 6.44
C SER A 237 12.00 17.29 6.92
N GLU A 238 12.49 18.31 6.23
CA GLU A 238 13.71 19.05 6.60
C GLU A 238 13.62 19.70 7.99
N ILE A 239 12.40 19.98 8.47
CA ILE A 239 12.17 20.58 9.80
C ILE A 239 12.21 19.57 10.95
N GLY A 240 12.49 18.29 10.68
CA GLY A 240 12.78 17.30 11.72
C GLY A 240 11.63 17.06 12.68
N ASP A 241 11.92 17.03 13.98
CA ASP A 241 10.94 16.72 15.03
C ASP A 241 9.77 17.72 15.09
N VAL A 242 9.98 18.96 14.65
CA VAL A 242 8.91 19.97 14.51
C VAL A 242 7.82 19.48 13.55
N TYR A 243 8.18 18.69 12.54
CA TYR A 243 7.21 18.05 11.66
C TYR A 243 6.35 17.03 12.42
N THR A 244 6.99 16.17 13.22
CA THR A 244 6.30 15.11 13.96
C THR A 244 5.39 15.67 15.04
N ASP A 245 5.76 16.78 15.68
CA ASP A 245 4.89 17.49 16.63
C ASP A 245 3.64 18.06 15.94
N LYS A 246 3.82 18.69 14.77
CA LYS A 246 2.69 19.19 13.96
C LYS A 246 1.77 18.06 13.50
N LEU A 247 2.35 16.93 13.07
CA LEU A 247 1.60 15.76 12.65
C LEU A 247 0.78 15.18 13.80
N LYS A 248 1.38 15.03 14.98
CA LYS A 248 0.70 14.58 16.20
C LYS A 248 -0.46 15.51 16.55
N GLN A 249 -0.22 16.82 16.62
CA GLN A 249 -1.26 17.80 16.95
C GLN A 249 -2.39 17.81 15.92
N LEU A 250 -2.07 17.67 14.63
CA LEU A 250 -3.08 17.59 13.56
C LEU A 250 -3.95 16.34 13.74
N ILE A 251 -3.35 15.17 13.98
CA ILE A 251 -4.10 13.92 14.19
C ILE A 251 -5.02 14.03 15.41
N GLU A 252 -4.52 14.56 16.54
CA GLU A 252 -5.29 14.73 17.77
C GLU A 252 -6.44 15.74 17.60
N SER A 253 -6.16 16.92 17.07
CA SER A 253 -7.15 18.00 16.94
C SER A 253 -8.25 17.73 15.92
N ASN A 254 -8.03 16.79 15.01
CA ASN A 254 -9.01 16.41 13.98
C ASN A 254 -9.57 15.00 14.19
N ASP A 255 -9.25 14.35 15.32
CA ASP A 255 -9.73 13.02 15.69
C ASP A 255 -9.52 12.00 14.54
N LEU A 256 -8.33 12.00 13.95
CA LEU A 256 -8.05 11.16 12.77
C LEU A 256 -7.89 9.67 13.13
N THR A 257 -7.58 9.36 14.39
CA THR A 257 -7.39 7.97 14.87
C THR A 257 -8.68 7.14 14.76
N LYS A 258 -9.86 7.77 14.71
CA LYS A 258 -11.11 7.04 14.45
C LYS A 258 -11.09 6.27 13.12
N TYR A 259 -10.38 6.79 12.11
CA TYR A 259 -10.28 6.18 10.78
C TYR A 259 -9.40 4.93 10.76
N ASP A 260 -8.61 4.67 11.81
CA ASP A 260 -7.78 3.45 11.92
C ASP A 260 -8.64 2.18 12.06
N SER A 261 -9.90 2.32 12.45
CA SER A 261 -10.87 1.23 12.57
C SER A 261 -11.74 1.03 11.32
N TYR A 262 -11.60 1.87 10.30
CA TYR A 262 -12.44 1.82 9.12
C TYR A 262 -12.00 0.69 8.18
N VAL A 263 -12.94 0.09 7.49
CA VAL A 263 -12.72 -1.04 6.57
C VAL A 263 -13.50 -0.86 5.29
N ILE A 264 -13.12 -1.56 4.23
CA ILE A 264 -13.89 -1.57 2.98
C ILE A 264 -15.15 -2.45 3.15
N LYS A 265 -16.28 -2.00 2.57
CA LYS A 265 -17.53 -2.78 2.53
C LYS A 265 -17.30 -4.15 1.88
N ASN A 266 -17.89 -5.18 2.49
CA ASN A 266 -17.67 -6.57 2.07
C ASN A 266 -18.06 -6.86 0.61
N ASP A 267 -19.06 -6.14 0.09
CA ASP A 267 -19.59 -6.30 -1.27
C ASP A 267 -18.56 -6.04 -2.38
N TYR A 268 -17.42 -5.43 -2.05
CA TYR A 268 -16.38 -5.06 -2.99
C TYR A 268 -15.19 -6.04 -3.00
N PHE A 269 -15.20 -7.08 -2.17
CA PHE A 269 -14.15 -8.11 -2.20
C PHE A 269 -14.45 -9.15 -3.27
N VAL A 270 -13.42 -9.52 -4.02
CA VAL A 270 -13.45 -10.57 -5.03
C VAL A 270 -12.39 -11.61 -4.69
N GLU A 271 -12.79 -12.88 -4.70
CA GLU A 271 -11.90 -14.01 -4.43
C GLU A 271 -11.42 -14.67 -5.73
N GLU A 272 -10.12 -14.92 -5.82
CA GLU A 272 -9.49 -15.71 -6.87
C GLU A 272 -8.67 -16.85 -6.25
N VAL A 273 -8.98 -18.09 -6.60
CA VAL A 273 -8.19 -19.25 -6.15
C VAL A 273 -7.01 -19.47 -7.09
N ILE A 274 -5.80 -19.25 -6.57
CA ILE A 274 -4.55 -19.40 -7.32
C ILE A 274 -3.85 -20.69 -6.89
N LYS A 275 -3.44 -21.53 -7.86
CA LYS A 275 -2.50 -22.63 -7.60
C LYS A 275 -1.09 -22.07 -7.44
N LEU A 276 -0.51 -22.26 -6.25
CA LEU A 276 0.75 -21.62 -5.86
C LEU A 276 1.91 -22.60 -5.77
N SER A 277 1.70 -23.82 -5.28
CA SER A 277 2.79 -24.79 -5.15
C SER A 277 2.43 -26.17 -5.70
N GLN A 278 3.45 -26.97 -6.04
CA GLN A 278 3.30 -28.36 -6.45
C GLN A 278 4.52 -29.16 -5.97
N ALA A 279 4.30 -30.15 -5.11
CA ALA A 279 5.30 -31.15 -4.76
C ALA A 279 5.53 -32.07 -5.96
N ILE A 280 6.80 -32.44 -6.17
CA ILE A 280 7.23 -33.43 -7.17
C ILE A 280 7.31 -34.79 -6.50
#